data_AF-A0AB34GEQ0-F1
#
_entry.id   AF-A0AB34GEQ0-F1
#
_cell.length_a   1.000
_cell.length_b   1.000
_cell.length_c   1.000
_cell.angle_alpha   90.00
_cell.angle_beta   90.00
_cell.angle_gamma   90.00
#
_symmetry.space_group_name_H-M   'P 1'
#
loop_
_entity.id
_entity.type
_entity.pdbx_description
1 polymer ?
#
loop_
_entity_poly.entity_id
_entity_poly.type
_entity_poly.pdbx_seq_one_letter_code
_entity_poly.pdbx_strand_id
1 'polypeptide(L)'
;MEACRTDDESFPVFSDFTENMGQCKSLEYQHLPAHKFLEEGESYLTLAVEVALIGLGQQRIMPDGLYTQEKVCRNEEQLISKLQEIELDDTLVKIFRKQAVFLLEAGPYSGLGEIIHRESVPMHTFAKYLFTSLLPHDAELAYKIALRAMRLLVLESTAPAGDLTRPHHMASVVPNRYPRWFTLSHIESQQCELASTMLTAAKGDVRRLETVLESIQKNIHSSSHIFKLAQDAFKIATLMDSLPDITLLKVSLELGLQVATSSQLAYREQNTDLLPPRLGKASKGSCYADDTVNLKLAAAGDGVYALDSIMQSWFTLFTPTEATSIVATTVMSNSTIVRLHLDCHQQEKLASSARTLALQCAMKDPQNCALSALTLCEKDHIAFETAYQIVLDAATTGMSYTQLFTIARYMEHRGYPMRAYKLATLAMTHLNLSYNQDTHPAINDVLWACALSHSLGKNELAAIIPLVVKSVKCATVLSDILRRCTLTTPGMVGLHGRRNSGKLMSLDKAPLRQLLDATIGAYINTTHSRLTHISPRHYSEFIEFLSKARETFLMAHDGHIQFTQFIDNLKQIYKGKKKLMMLVRERFG
;
A
#
# COMPACT_ATOMS: atom_id res chain seq x y z
N MET A 1 -47.19 -39.23 -10.21
CA MET A 1 -48.62 -39.37 -9.88
C MET A 1 -48.88 -38.36 -8.77
N GLU A 2 -49.01 -37.09 -9.13
CA GLU A 2 -50.25 -36.45 -9.63
C GLU A 2 -51.09 -35.98 -8.43
N ALA A 3 -51.16 -34.69 -8.12
CA ALA A 3 -51.70 -33.55 -8.89
C ALA A 3 -53.22 -33.42 -8.76
N CYS A 4 -53.66 -32.30 -8.17
CA CYS A 4 -54.63 -31.39 -8.79
C CYS A 4 -54.64 -30.04 -8.06
N ARG A 5 -54.90 -28.99 -8.82
CA ARG A 5 -55.31 -27.64 -8.39
C ARG A 5 -56.72 -27.41 -8.96
N THR A 6 -57.32 -26.26 -8.63
CA THR A 6 -58.57 -25.70 -9.18
C THR A 6 -59.87 -26.41 -8.80
N ASP A 7 -61.03 -25.76 -8.64
CA ASP A 7 -61.47 -24.38 -8.29
C ASP A 7 -63.03 -24.47 -8.14
N ASP A 8 -63.81 -23.63 -7.48
CA ASP A 8 -63.66 -22.40 -6.66
C ASP A 8 -64.74 -22.44 -5.53
N GLU A 9 -64.92 -21.39 -4.73
CA GLU A 9 -66.21 -20.75 -4.34
C GLU A 9 -66.04 -19.76 -3.17
N SER A 10 -65.82 -18.48 -3.49
CA SER A 10 -66.40 -17.29 -2.81
C SER A 10 -65.89 -16.95 -1.37
N PHE A 11 -65.42 -15.74 -1.03
CA PHE A 11 -65.81 -14.37 -1.38
C PHE A 11 -64.62 -13.37 -1.19
N PRO A 12 -64.70 -12.12 -1.68
CA PRO A 12 -63.55 -11.24 -1.86
C PRO A 12 -63.33 -10.20 -0.75
N VAL A 13 -62.08 -10.00 -0.33
CA VAL A 13 -61.57 -8.68 0.12
C VAL A 13 -60.16 -8.49 -0.44
N PHE A 14 -60.05 -7.71 -1.52
CA PHE A 14 -58.79 -7.23 -2.07
C PHE A 14 -58.80 -5.70 -2.01
N SER A 15 -58.42 -5.13 -0.86
CA SER A 15 -58.02 -3.73 -0.66
C SER A 15 -57.80 -3.48 0.83
N ASP A 16 -56.53 -3.50 1.27
CA ASP A 16 -55.97 -2.65 2.35
C ASP A 16 -54.48 -3.00 2.58
N PHE A 17 -53.74 -3.25 1.50
CA PHE A 17 -52.33 -3.66 1.55
C PHE A 17 -51.35 -2.50 1.30
N THR A 18 -51.76 -1.26 1.59
CA THR A 18 -50.97 -0.03 1.37
C THR A 18 -51.28 1.10 2.35
N GLU A 19 -51.57 0.85 3.64
CA GLU A 19 -51.53 1.92 4.65
C GLU A 19 -51.46 1.40 6.11
N ASN A 20 -50.30 0.86 6.52
CA ASN A 20 -49.94 0.81 7.95
C ASN A 20 -48.42 0.70 8.21
N MET A 21 -47.64 1.57 7.56
CA MET A 21 -46.27 1.86 7.96
C MET A 21 -46.31 2.80 9.18
N GLY A 22 -46.38 2.25 10.40
CA GLY A 22 -46.28 3.06 11.60
C GLY A 22 -47.11 2.66 12.83
N GLN A 23 -47.11 1.39 13.24
CA GLN A 23 -47.30 0.99 14.65
C GLN A 23 -46.95 -0.50 14.84
N CYS A 24 -45.70 -0.78 15.21
CA CYS A 24 -45.34 -2.10 15.72
C CYS A 24 -45.90 -2.23 17.15
N LYS A 25 -47.11 -2.78 17.28
CA LYS A 25 -47.60 -3.22 18.59
C LYS A 25 -46.80 -4.45 18.98
N SER A 26 -46.05 -4.38 20.08
CA SER A 26 -45.37 -5.55 20.65
C SER A 26 -46.41 -6.64 20.90
N LEU A 27 -46.23 -7.79 20.24
CA LEU A 27 -47.00 -8.98 20.54
C LEU A 27 -46.52 -9.51 21.88
N GLU A 28 -47.26 -9.27 22.95
CA GLU A 28 -46.95 -9.83 24.27
C GLU A 28 -47.07 -11.36 24.21
N TYR A 29 -45.93 -12.04 24.17
CA TYR A 29 -45.87 -13.49 24.30
C TYR A 29 -46.17 -13.87 25.75
N GLN A 30 -47.18 -14.73 25.95
CA GLN A 30 -47.65 -15.12 27.29
C GLN A 30 -47.48 -16.63 27.53
N HIS A 31 -47.12 -16.99 28.76
CA HIS A 31 -47.01 -18.39 29.19
C HIS A 31 -48.41 -19.01 29.36
N LEU A 32 -48.87 -19.74 28.34
CA LEU A 32 -50.07 -20.56 28.43
C LEU A 32 -49.72 -21.95 29.01
N PRO A 33 -50.31 -22.35 30.16
CA PRO A 33 -50.03 -23.64 30.78
C PRO A 33 -50.60 -24.79 29.93
N ALA A 34 -49.71 -25.70 29.54
CA ALA A 34 -50.11 -26.85 28.73
C ALA A 34 -50.86 -27.89 29.57
N HIS A 35 -51.95 -28.45 29.04
CA HIS A 35 -52.83 -29.30 29.82
C HIS A 35 -52.30 -30.75 29.98
N LYS A 36 -52.02 -31.14 31.23
CA LYS A 36 -52.00 -32.52 31.77
C LYS A 36 -50.95 -33.54 31.26
N PHE A 37 -49.99 -33.20 30.41
CA PHE A 37 -49.04 -34.17 29.85
C PHE A 37 -47.54 -33.76 29.86
N LEU A 38 -47.19 -32.67 30.55
CA LEU A 38 -45.86 -32.06 30.53
C LEU A 38 -45.34 -31.79 31.96
N GLU A 39 -44.03 -31.58 32.13
CA GLU A 39 -43.40 -31.45 33.44
C GLU A 39 -43.79 -30.13 34.15
N GLU A 40 -43.67 -30.08 35.48
CA GLU A 40 -44.02 -28.89 36.28
C GLU A 40 -43.13 -27.69 35.88
N GLY A 41 -43.74 -26.73 35.16
CA GLY A 41 -43.08 -25.52 34.68
C GLY A 41 -43.12 -25.36 33.15
N GLU A 42 -43.58 -26.35 32.39
CA GLU A 42 -43.63 -26.30 30.94
C GLU A 42 -44.91 -25.61 30.39
N SER A 43 -44.70 -24.59 29.56
CA SER A 43 -45.70 -23.83 28.81
C SER A 43 -45.55 -24.03 27.29
N TYR A 44 -46.55 -23.63 26.51
CA TYR A 44 -46.41 -23.67 25.04
C TYR A 44 -45.30 -22.75 24.50
N LEU A 45 -45.05 -21.60 25.16
CA LEU A 45 -43.99 -20.67 24.79
C LEU A 45 -42.60 -21.28 25.01
N THR A 46 -42.38 -21.86 26.18
CA THR A 46 -41.12 -22.53 26.55
C THR A 46 -40.79 -23.69 25.60
N LEU A 47 -41.78 -24.50 25.23
CA LEU A 47 -41.61 -25.59 24.26
C LEU A 47 -41.33 -25.07 22.84
N ALA A 48 -42.01 -24.02 22.40
CA ALA A 48 -41.78 -23.42 21.08
C ALA A 48 -40.36 -22.86 20.97
N VAL A 49 -39.87 -22.19 22.02
CA VAL A 49 -38.48 -21.72 22.10
C VAL A 49 -37.50 -22.89 22.15
N GLU A 50 -37.73 -23.91 22.97
CA GLU A 50 -36.84 -25.08 23.06
C GLU A 50 -36.70 -25.79 21.70
N VAL A 51 -37.81 -26.04 21.00
CA VAL A 51 -37.82 -26.62 19.64
C VAL A 51 -37.11 -25.70 18.63
N ALA A 52 -37.28 -24.38 18.73
CA ALA A 52 -36.59 -23.44 17.85
C ALA A 52 -35.07 -23.43 18.09
N LEU A 53 -34.61 -23.49 19.35
CA LEU A 53 -33.19 -23.58 19.69
C LEU A 53 -32.56 -24.90 19.23
N ILE A 54 -33.26 -26.04 19.38
CA ILE A 54 -32.82 -27.33 18.85
C ILE A 54 -32.75 -27.28 17.32
N GLY A 55 -33.79 -26.79 16.66
CA GLY A 55 -33.88 -26.69 15.20
C GLY A 55 -32.87 -25.71 14.58
N LEU A 56 -32.49 -24.66 15.30
CA LEU A 56 -31.39 -23.78 14.94
C LEU A 56 -30.03 -24.45 15.18
N GLY A 57 -29.83 -25.07 16.34
CA GLY A 57 -28.56 -25.69 16.78
C GLY A 57 -28.19 -27.01 16.09
N GLN A 58 -29.08 -27.62 15.33
CA GLN A 58 -28.82 -28.87 14.61
C GLN A 58 -27.73 -28.74 13.54
N GLN A 59 -26.75 -29.66 13.57
CA GLN A 59 -25.73 -29.79 12.54
C GLN A 59 -26.38 -30.21 11.21
N ARG A 60 -26.19 -29.39 10.17
CA ARG A 60 -26.84 -29.56 8.86
C ARG A 60 -25.81 -29.37 7.76
N ILE A 61 -25.83 -30.22 6.73
CA ILE A 61 -24.95 -30.10 5.56
C ILE A 61 -25.40 -28.88 4.73
N MET A 62 -24.43 -28.07 4.28
CA MET A 62 -24.69 -26.93 3.40
C MET A 62 -25.25 -27.43 2.05
N PRO A 63 -26.45 -26.97 1.61
CA PRO A 63 -27.05 -27.45 0.37
C PRO A 63 -26.28 -26.98 -0.88
N ASP A 64 -26.45 -27.70 -1.98
CA ASP A 64 -25.89 -27.33 -3.27
C ASP A 64 -26.67 -26.19 -3.95
N GLY A 65 -25.93 -25.18 -4.43
CA GLY A 65 -26.43 -24.07 -5.23
C GLY A 65 -26.56 -22.75 -4.47
N LEU A 66 -26.29 -21.62 -5.15
CA LEU A 66 -26.32 -20.28 -4.53
C LEU A 66 -27.68 -19.98 -3.87
N TYR A 67 -28.79 -20.20 -4.59
CA TYR A 67 -30.13 -19.84 -4.11
C TYR A 67 -30.57 -20.65 -2.88
N THR A 68 -30.21 -21.93 -2.79
CA THR A 68 -30.55 -22.80 -1.65
C THR A 68 -29.71 -22.42 -0.43
N GLN A 69 -28.43 -22.10 -0.61
CA GLN A 69 -27.55 -21.59 0.45
C GLN A 69 -28.05 -20.25 0.99
N GLU A 70 -28.35 -19.28 0.12
CA GLU A 70 -28.94 -18.00 0.53
C GLU A 70 -30.27 -18.19 1.25
N LYS A 71 -31.12 -19.12 0.80
CA LYS A 71 -32.40 -19.42 1.46
C LYS A 71 -32.21 -20.01 2.86
N VAL A 72 -31.19 -20.84 3.08
CA VAL A 72 -30.85 -21.35 4.42
C VAL A 72 -30.44 -20.20 5.33
N CYS A 73 -29.51 -19.34 4.91
CA CYS A 73 -29.07 -18.18 5.70
C CYS A 73 -30.24 -17.24 6.04
N ARG A 74 -31.07 -16.86 5.05
CA ARG A 74 -32.23 -16.00 5.27
C ARG A 74 -33.27 -16.62 6.21
N ASN A 75 -33.50 -17.94 6.12
CA ASN A 75 -34.42 -18.64 7.00
C ASN A 75 -33.91 -18.69 8.45
N GLU A 76 -32.60 -18.87 8.66
CA GLU A 76 -31.96 -18.80 9.98
C GLU A 76 -32.12 -17.40 10.58
N GLU A 77 -31.78 -16.36 9.81
CA GLU A 77 -31.91 -14.94 10.20
C GLU A 77 -33.37 -14.57 10.54
N GLN A 78 -34.35 -15.02 9.74
CA GLN A 78 -35.77 -14.77 10.01
C GLN A 78 -36.28 -15.46 11.27
N LEU A 79 -35.82 -16.68 11.56
CA LEU A 79 -36.21 -17.38 12.79
C LEU A 79 -35.56 -16.73 14.02
N ILE A 80 -34.29 -16.33 13.93
CA ILE A 80 -33.60 -15.58 14.98
C ILE A 80 -34.29 -14.25 15.25
N SER A 81 -34.68 -13.49 14.20
CA SER A 81 -35.42 -12.23 14.36
C SER A 81 -36.70 -12.41 15.18
N LYS A 82 -37.47 -13.47 14.94
CA LYS A 82 -38.68 -13.77 15.73
C LYS A 82 -38.38 -14.18 17.17
N LEU A 83 -37.26 -14.86 17.42
CA LEU A 83 -36.82 -15.18 18.78
C LEU A 83 -36.27 -13.95 19.53
N GLN A 84 -35.83 -12.90 18.82
CA GLN A 84 -35.43 -11.61 19.39
C GLN A 84 -36.64 -10.74 19.79
N GLU A 85 -37.84 -11.01 19.28
CA GLU A 85 -39.09 -10.35 19.69
C GLU A 85 -39.64 -10.88 21.04
N ILE A 86 -39.07 -11.98 21.56
CA ILE A 86 -39.49 -12.61 22.82
C ILE A 86 -38.61 -12.10 23.96
N GLU A 87 -39.22 -11.48 24.97
CA GLU A 87 -38.52 -11.12 26.21
C GLU A 87 -38.15 -12.37 27.03
N LEU A 88 -36.93 -12.40 27.56
CA LEU A 88 -36.40 -13.56 28.28
C LEU A 88 -36.71 -13.47 29.78
N ASP A 89 -37.66 -14.28 30.25
CA ASP A 89 -37.94 -14.48 31.66
C ASP A 89 -37.03 -15.56 32.29
N ASP A 90 -37.12 -15.74 33.61
CA ASP A 90 -36.34 -16.76 34.34
C ASP A 90 -36.62 -18.21 33.85
N THR A 91 -37.80 -18.51 33.30
CA THR A 91 -38.11 -19.85 32.76
C THR A 91 -37.46 -20.07 31.40
N LEU A 92 -37.52 -19.09 30.50
CA LEU A 92 -36.83 -19.12 29.21
C LEU A 92 -35.30 -19.12 29.41
N VAL A 93 -34.74 -18.32 30.31
CA VAL A 93 -33.29 -18.32 30.62
C VAL A 93 -32.80 -19.72 31.05
N LYS A 94 -33.58 -20.46 31.85
CA LYS A 94 -33.26 -21.86 32.20
C LYS A 94 -33.22 -22.77 30.97
N ILE A 95 -34.12 -22.59 30.01
CA ILE A 95 -34.18 -23.37 28.76
C ILE A 95 -33.02 -23.01 27.85
N PHE A 96 -32.70 -21.72 27.70
CA PHE A 96 -31.51 -21.28 26.96
C PHE A 96 -30.23 -21.89 27.54
N ARG A 97 -30.07 -21.93 28.87
CA ARG A 97 -28.93 -22.60 29.52
C ARG A 97 -28.94 -24.13 29.28
N LYS A 98 -30.07 -24.80 29.52
CA LYS A 98 -30.28 -26.26 29.27
C LYS A 98 -29.88 -26.63 27.85
N GLN A 99 -30.42 -25.92 26.86
CA GLN A 99 -30.15 -26.17 25.45
C GLN A 99 -28.74 -25.77 25.02
N ALA A 100 -28.17 -24.69 25.56
CA ALA A 100 -26.78 -24.34 25.31
C ALA A 100 -25.79 -25.41 25.80
N VAL A 101 -25.99 -25.98 26.99
CA VAL A 101 -25.18 -27.09 27.51
C VAL A 101 -25.34 -28.31 26.62
N PHE A 102 -26.57 -28.71 26.29
CA PHE A 102 -26.79 -29.82 25.37
C PHE A 102 -26.14 -29.58 23.99
N LEU A 103 -26.21 -28.37 23.42
CA LEU A 103 -25.56 -28.08 22.14
C LEU A 103 -24.03 -28.19 22.21
N LEU A 104 -23.40 -27.96 23.36
CA LEU A 104 -21.95 -28.18 23.54
C LEU A 104 -21.58 -29.66 23.72
N GLU A 105 -22.50 -30.48 24.25
CA GLU A 105 -22.30 -31.88 24.65
C GLU A 105 -22.87 -32.94 23.67
N ALA A 106 -23.89 -32.62 22.87
CA ALA A 106 -24.75 -33.58 22.13
C ALA A 106 -24.12 -34.23 20.88
N GLY A 107 -22.81 -34.46 20.90
CA GLY A 107 -22.09 -35.26 19.91
C GLY A 107 -22.27 -34.74 18.46
N PRO A 108 -22.35 -35.64 17.46
CA PRO A 108 -22.26 -35.29 16.04
C PRO A 108 -23.54 -34.67 15.43
N TYR A 109 -24.58 -34.44 16.24
CA TYR A 109 -25.86 -33.90 15.79
C TYR A 109 -26.02 -32.40 16.10
N SER A 110 -25.16 -31.83 16.96
CA SER A 110 -25.12 -30.40 17.25
C SER A 110 -24.04 -29.70 16.44
N GLY A 111 -24.38 -28.60 15.77
CA GLY A 111 -23.38 -27.78 15.07
C GLY A 111 -22.49 -26.96 16.01
N LEU A 112 -22.65 -27.10 17.34
CA LEU A 112 -21.74 -26.61 18.38
C LEU A 112 -21.00 -27.77 19.10
N GLY A 113 -21.21 -29.01 18.66
CA GLY A 113 -20.56 -30.21 19.22
C GLY A 113 -19.03 -30.17 19.13
N GLU A 114 -18.37 -31.08 19.83
CA GLU A 114 -16.90 -31.17 19.83
C GLU A 114 -16.36 -31.47 18.42
N ILE A 115 -16.98 -32.42 17.72
CA ILE A 115 -16.65 -32.82 16.34
C ILE A 115 -17.77 -32.35 15.41
N ILE A 116 -17.43 -31.52 14.42
CA ILE A 116 -18.35 -31.04 13.38
C ILE A 116 -17.87 -31.53 12.02
N HIS A 117 -18.78 -31.92 11.12
CA HIS A 117 -18.42 -32.30 9.76
C HIS A 117 -18.03 -31.06 8.92
N ARG A 118 -17.01 -31.17 8.06
CA ARG A 118 -16.46 -30.05 7.26
C ARG A 118 -17.49 -29.34 6.38
N GLU A 119 -18.54 -30.05 5.96
CA GLU A 119 -19.61 -29.52 5.12
C GLU A 119 -20.78 -28.92 5.91
N SER A 120 -20.69 -28.83 7.24
CA SER A 120 -21.78 -28.34 8.09
C SER A 120 -21.89 -26.82 8.03
N VAL A 121 -23.13 -26.32 7.96
CA VAL A 121 -23.44 -24.88 8.04
C VAL A 121 -22.85 -24.29 9.34
N PRO A 122 -21.93 -23.30 9.27
CA PRO A 122 -21.32 -22.67 10.45
C PRO A 122 -22.34 -21.80 11.20
N MET A 123 -22.39 -21.94 12.51
CA MET A 123 -23.46 -21.39 13.34
C MET A 123 -23.19 -19.97 13.84
N HIS A 124 -22.49 -19.13 13.09
CA HIS A 124 -22.00 -17.84 13.61
C HIS A 124 -23.14 -16.91 14.04
N THR A 125 -24.21 -16.81 13.24
CA THR A 125 -25.38 -15.95 13.53
C THR A 125 -26.18 -16.48 14.72
N PHE A 126 -26.51 -17.79 14.75
CA PHE A 126 -27.16 -18.41 15.89
C PHE A 126 -26.32 -18.33 17.19
N ALA A 127 -25.01 -18.56 17.12
CA ALA A 127 -24.13 -18.44 18.28
C ALA A 127 -24.00 -17.00 18.78
N LYS A 128 -24.06 -16.00 17.89
CA LYS A 128 -24.14 -14.59 18.29
C LYS A 128 -25.44 -14.31 19.05
N TYR A 129 -26.58 -14.85 18.59
CA TYR A 129 -27.85 -14.73 19.29
C TYR A 129 -27.84 -15.40 20.68
N LEU A 130 -27.33 -16.63 20.77
CA LEU A 130 -27.13 -17.32 22.06
C LEU A 130 -26.18 -16.53 22.98
N PHE A 131 -25.07 -16.03 22.45
CA PHE A 131 -24.11 -15.22 23.20
C PHE A 131 -24.77 -13.98 23.79
N THR A 132 -25.45 -13.15 22.98
CA THR A 132 -26.10 -11.92 23.46
C THR A 132 -27.22 -12.20 24.46
N SER A 133 -27.96 -13.31 24.28
CA SER A 133 -29.07 -13.70 25.16
C SER A 133 -28.58 -14.23 26.52
N LEU A 134 -27.49 -15.00 26.52
CA LEU A 134 -26.94 -15.62 27.73
C LEU A 134 -25.95 -14.71 28.48
N LEU A 135 -25.27 -13.77 27.81
CA LEU A 135 -24.23 -12.94 28.42
C LEU A 135 -24.62 -12.25 29.75
N PRO A 136 -25.84 -11.68 29.92
CA PRO A 136 -26.26 -11.08 31.20
C PRO A 136 -26.49 -12.10 32.32
N HIS A 137 -26.72 -13.37 31.95
CA HIS A 137 -27.20 -14.43 32.84
C HIS A 137 -26.11 -15.45 33.20
N ASP A 138 -25.30 -15.86 32.22
CA ASP A 138 -24.21 -16.81 32.34
C ASP A 138 -23.15 -16.49 31.28
N ALA A 139 -22.23 -15.61 31.64
CA ALA A 139 -21.16 -15.19 30.75
C ALA A 139 -20.19 -16.36 30.41
N GLU A 140 -19.93 -17.29 31.33
CA GLU A 140 -18.98 -18.38 31.05
C GLU A 140 -19.54 -19.33 29.98
N LEU A 141 -20.82 -19.70 30.09
CA LEU A 141 -21.51 -20.50 29.08
C LEU A 141 -21.61 -19.75 27.75
N ALA A 142 -21.92 -18.45 27.77
CA ALA A 142 -21.96 -17.62 26.56
C ALA A 142 -20.62 -17.63 25.81
N TYR A 143 -19.50 -17.35 26.50
CA TYR A 143 -18.17 -17.39 25.87
C TYR A 143 -17.80 -18.79 25.36
N LYS A 144 -18.14 -19.88 26.09
CA LYS A 144 -17.93 -21.25 25.61
C LYS A 144 -18.64 -21.52 24.28
N ILE A 145 -19.91 -21.10 24.14
CA ILE A 145 -20.68 -21.20 22.88
C ILE A 145 -20.00 -20.42 21.76
N ALA A 146 -19.71 -19.13 21.98
CA ALA A 146 -19.20 -18.25 20.95
C ALA A 146 -17.80 -18.69 20.46
N LEU A 147 -16.89 -19.03 21.38
CA LEU A 147 -15.56 -19.56 21.04
C LEU A 147 -15.64 -20.91 20.31
N ARG A 148 -16.60 -21.77 20.64
CA ARG A 148 -16.84 -23.05 19.95
C ARG A 148 -17.40 -22.85 18.54
N ALA A 149 -18.23 -21.82 18.35
CA ALA A 149 -18.84 -21.44 17.07
C ALA A 149 -17.90 -20.68 16.12
N MET A 150 -16.78 -20.13 16.60
CA MET A 150 -15.79 -19.43 15.77
C MET A 150 -15.13 -20.32 14.71
N ARG A 151 -15.15 -21.66 14.88
CA ARG A 151 -14.47 -22.62 13.99
C ARG A 151 -15.10 -22.63 12.59
N LEU A 152 -14.27 -22.48 11.55
CA LEU A 152 -14.68 -22.50 10.15
C LEU A 152 -13.96 -23.63 9.39
N LEU A 153 -14.37 -24.88 9.67
CA LEU A 153 -13.72 -26.12 9.19
C LEU A 153 -13.67 -26.28 7.67
N VAL A 154 -14.44 -25.48 6.92
CA VAL A 154 -14.43 -25.41 5.45
C VAL A 154 -13.05 -24.99 4.91
N LEU A 155 -12.32 -24.15 5.66
CA LEU A 155 -11.02 -23.61 5.25
C LEU A 155 -9.83 -24.47 5.71
N GLU A 156 -10.06 -25.51 6.53
CA GLU A 156 -8.99 -26.40 6.99
C GLU A 156 -8.53 -27.33 5.86
N SER A 157 -7.53 -26.92 5.08
CA SER A 157 -6.89 -27.79 4.10
C SER A 157 -6.46 -29.10 4.75
N THR A 158 -6.81 -30.25 4.15
CA THR A 158 -6.26 -31.53 4.57
C THR A 158 -4.75 -31.49 4.35
N ALA A 159 -3.97 -31.56 5.43
CA ALA A 159 -2.61 -32.08 5.31
C ALA A 159 -2.70 -33.45 4.62
N PRO A 160 -1.96 -33.71 3.53
CA PRO A 160 -2.00 -35.00 2.89
C PRO A 160 -1.44 -36.04 3.86
N ALA A 161 -2.31 -36.93 4.36
CA ALA A 161 -1.87 -38.14 5.03
C ALA A 161 -0.92 -38.88 4.06
N GLY A 162 0.31 -39.11 4.51
CA GLY A 162 1.40 -39.45 3.60
C GLY A 162 1.29 -40.87 3.06
N ASP A 163 0.91 -40.99 1.78
CA ASP A 163 1.21 -42.17 0.96
C ASP A 163 2.17 -41.78 -0.17
N LEU A 164 3.46 -41.90 0.12
CA LEU A 164 4.56 -41.72 -0.82
C LEU A 164 4.67 -42.92 -1.77
N THR A 165 3.85 -43.00 -2.83
CA THR A 165 4.21 -43.72 -4.08
C THR A 165 3.23 -43.47 -5.24
N ARG A 166 3.45 -42.41 -6.03
CA ARG A 166 3.30 -42.43 -7.52
C ARG A 166 3.77 -41.12 -8.16
N PRO A 167 4.46 -41.18 -9.34
CA PRO A 167 4.95 -39.98 -10.02
C PRO A 167 3.83 -39.22 -10.75
N HIS A 168 3.99 -37.90 -10.85
CA HIS A 168 3.07 -37.00 -11.51
C HIS A 168 2.96 -37.26 -13.02
N HIS A 169 1.75 -37.25 -13.56
CA HIS A 169 1.33 -36.44 -14.73
C HIS A 169 -0.17 -36.67 -15.04
N MET A 170 -0.76 -35.70 -15.75
CA MET A 170 -2.17 -35.56 -16.19
C MET A 170 -3.13 -34.83 -15.25
N ALA A 171 -3.87 -33.88 -15.84
CA ALA A 171 -4.90 -33.09 -15.19
C ALA A 171 -6.09 -33.99 -14.81
N SER A 172 -6.23 -34.25 -13.52
CA SER A 172 -7.32 -35.09 -13.02
C SER A 172 -8.62 -34.30 -12.98
N VAL A 173 -9.52 -34.59 -13.92
CA VAL A 173 -10.93 -34.20 -13.85
C VAL A 173 -11.61 -35.05 -12.77
N VAL A 174 -11.29 -34.78 -11.50
CA VAL A 174 -12.10 -35.23 -10.37
C VAL A 174 -13.28 -34.27 -10.26
N PRO A 175 -14.54 -34.74 -10.34
CA PRO A 175 -15.68 -33.88 -10.01
C PRO A 175 -15.49 -33.30 -8.61
N ASN A 176 -15.82 -32.02 -8.43
CA ASN A 176 -15.82 -31.35 -7.13
C ASN A 176 -16.62 -32.22 -6.13
N ARG A 177 -15.92 -32.94 -5.23
CA ARG A 177 -16.57 -33.81 -4.21
C ARG A 177 -17.19 -33.03 -3.06
N TYR A 178 -17.09 -31.70 -3.10
CA TYR A 178 -17.50 -30.79 -2.05
C TYR A 178 -18.42 -29.71 -2.64
N PRO A 179 -19.50 -29.31 -1.92
CA PRO A 179 -20.34 -28.18 -2.31
C PRO A 179 -19.49 -26.93 -2.57
N ARG A 180 -19.86 -26.12 -3.57
CA ARG A 180 -19.27 -24.79 -3.71
C ARG A 180 -19.96 -23.85 -2.72
N TRP A 181 -19.19 -23.28 -1.81
CA TRP A 181 -19.67 -22.34 -0.79
C TRP A 181 -19.81 -20.94 -1.38
N PHE A 182 -20.92 -20.69 -2.08
CA PHE A 182 -21.16 -19.40 -2.73
C PHE A 182 -21.42 -18.29 -1.71
N THR A 183 -22.00 -18.63 -0.55
CA THR A 183 -22.25 -17.69 0.56
C THR A 183 -21.05 -17.51 1.50
N LEU A 184 -19.85 -18.02 1.17
CA LEU A 184 -18.67 -17.97 2.05
C LEU A 184 -18.35 -16.54 2.55
N SER A 185 -18.45 -15.52 1.69
CA SER A 185 -18.21 -14.13 2.08
C SER A 185 -19.23 -13.59 3.10
N HIS A 186 -20.47 -14.10 3.12
CA HIS A 186 -21.46 -13.77 4.15
C HIS A 186 -21.08 -14.43 5.47
N ILE A 187 -20.70 -15.70 5.40
CA ILE A 187 -20.29 -16.51 6.56
C ILE A 187 -19.04 -15.92 7.24
N GLU A 188 -18.01 -15.52 6.48
CA GLU A 188 -16.85 -14.81 7.03
C GLU A 188 -17.24 -13.47 7.71
N SER A 189 -18.21 -12.74 7.14
CA SER A 189 -18.73 -11.52 7.77
C SER A 189 -19.45 -11.82 9.09
N GLN A 190 -20.25 -12.89 9.16
CA GLN A 190 -20.91 -13.32 10.39
C GLN A 190 -19.89 -13.80 11.45
N GLN A 191 -18.83 -14.51 11.04
CA GLN A 191 -17.70 -14.90 11.90
C GLN A 191 -16.99 -13.66 12.49
N CYS A 192 -16.72 -12.66 11.66
CA CYS A 192 -16.16 -11.37 12.05
C CYS A 192 -17.10 -10.61 13.02
N GLU A 193 -18.40 -10.63 12.78
CA GLU A 193 -19.38 -9.95 13.63
C GLU A 193 -19.53 -10.62 15.01
N LEU A 194 -19.50 -11.95 15.08
CA LEU A 194 -19.41 -12.70 16.33
C LEU A 194 -18.14 -12.34 17.12
N ALA A 195 -16.99 -12.29 16.47
CA ALA A 195 -15.72 -11.88 17.07
C ALA A 195 -15.75 -10.45 17.62
N SER A 196 -16.28 -9.49 16.86
CA SER A 196 -16.43 -8.09 17.30
C SER A 196 -17.38 -7.97 18.50
N THR A 197 -18.44 -8.78 18.54
CA THR A 197 -19.37 -8.87 19.68
C THR A 197 -18.68 -9.41 20.93
N MET A 198 -17.87 -10.47 20.81
CA MET A 198 -17.07 -11.00 21.92
C MET A 198 -16.04 -10.01 22.44
N LEU A 199 -15.33 -9.29 21.55
CA LEU A 199 -14.36 -8.25 21.94
C LEU A 199 -15.04 -7.11 22.70
N THR A 200 -16.21 -6.67 22.25
CA THR A 200 -17.01 -5.63 22.93
C THR A 200 -17.40 -6.07 24.34
N ALA A 201 -17.89 -7.30 24.48
CA ALA A 201 -18.30 -7.89 25.75
C ALA A 201 -17.14 -8.26 26.69
N ALA A 202 -15.91 -8.33 26.19
CA ALA A 202 -14.72 -8.68 26.96
C ALA A 202 -13.96 -7.44 27.48
N LYS A 203 -14.42 -6.21 27.14
CA LYS A 203 -13.84 -4.96 27.62
C LYS A 203 -13.67 -4.97 29.15
N GLY A 204 -12.46 -4.72 29.63
CA GLY A 204 -12.10 -4.81 31.05
C GLY A 204 -11.80 -6.20 31.63
N ASP A 205 -11.98 -7.30 30.88
CA ASP A 205 -11.57 -8.66 31.30
C ASP A 205 -10.40 -9.16 30.44
N VAL A 206 -9.20 -9.03 30.99
CA VAL A 206 -7.94 -9.39 30.32
C VAL A 206 -7.91 -10.85 29.85
N ARG A 207 -8.43 -11.78 30.67
CA ARG A 207 -8.36 -13.22 30.38
C ARG A 207 -9.31 -13.61 29.25
N ARG A 208 -10.50 -12.98 29.22
CA ARG A 208 -11.44 -13.14 28.10
C ARG A 208 -10.89 -12.52 26.82
N LEU A 209 -10.27 -11.34 26.89
CA LEU A 209 -9.64 -10.70 25.74
C LEU A 209 -8.52 -11.55 25.13
N GLU A 210 -7.64 -12.12 25.95
CA GLU A 210 -6.59 -13.05 25.50
C GLU A 210 -7.20 -14.29 24.82
N THR A 211 -8.20 -14.92 25.45
CA THR A 211 -8.88 -16.11 24.89
C THR A 211 -9.60 -15.81 23.56
N VAL A 212 -10.24 -14.64 23.44
CA VAL A 212 -10.91 -14.20 22.21
C VAL A 212 -9.89 -13.88 21.12
N LEU A 213 -8.76 -13.26 21.46
CA LEU A 213 -7.67 -12.97 20.53
C LEU A 213 -7.06 -14.26 19.95
N GLU A 214 -6.73 -15.24 20.79
CA GLU A 214 -6.25 -16.56 20.35
C GLU A 214 -7.25 -17.23 19.39
N SER A 215 -8.55 -17.14 19.70
CA SER A 215 -9.61 -17.69 18.86
C SER A 215 -9.75 -16.96 17.52
N ILE A 216 -9.60 -15.63 17.48
CA ILE A 216 -9.55 -14.86 16.23
C ILE A 216 -8.35 -15.27 15.39
N GLN A 217 -7.14 -15.25 15.98
CA GLN A 217 -5.89 -15.60 15.30
C GLN A 217 -5.92 -17.02 14.71
N LYS A 218 -6.59 -17.96 15.38
CA LYS A 218 -6.72 -19.36 14.96
C LYS A 218 -7.78 -19.60 13.89
N ASN A 219 -8.92 -18.91 13.94
CA ASN A 219 -10.10 -19.28 13.14
C ASN A 219 -10.45 -18.28 12.01
N ILE A 220 -10.04 -17.01 12.11
CA ILE A 220 -10.30 -15.99 11.08
C ILE A 220 -9.08 -15.92 10.16
N HIS A 221 -9.26 -16.37 8.92
CA HIS A 221 -8.20 -16.46 7.91
C HIS A 221 -8.15 -15.25 6.96
N SER A 222 -9.24 -14.49 6.88
CA SER A 222 -9.39 -13.36 5.96
C SER A 222 -8.76 -12.09 6.53
N SER A 223 -7.62 -11.68 5.98
CA SER A 223 -6.85 -10.51 6.46
C SER A 223 -7.66 -9.20 6.51
N SER A 224 -8.64 -9.05 5.62
CA SER A 224 -9.58 -7.92 5.64
C SER A 224 -10.50 -7.93 6.87
N HIS A 225 -10.94 -9.10 7.32
CA HIS A 225 -11.75 -9.26 8.53
C HIS A 225 -10.90 -9.12 9.81
N ILE A 226 -9.66 -9.61 9.81
CA ILE A 226 -8.70 -9.37 10.92
C ILE A 226 -8.44 -7.86 11.07
N PHE A 227 -8.22 -7.13 9.98
CA PHE A 227 -8.02 -5.68 10.05
C PHE A 227 -9.27 -4.94 10.53
N LYS A 228 -10.47 -5.33 10.08
CA LYS A 228 -11.73 -4.78 10.58
C LYS A 228 -11.84 -4.99 12.11
N LEU A 229 -11.49 -6.16 12.61
CA LEU A 229 -11.47 -6.45 14.05
C LEU A 229 -10.42 -5.61 14.80
N ALA A 230 -9.25 -5.37 14.22
CA ALA A 230 -8.27 -4.46 14.80
C ALA A 230 -8.82 -3.02 14.92
N GLN A 231 -9.49 -2.52 13.88
CA GLN A 231 -10.15 -1.21 13.90
C GLN A 231 -11.33 -1.16 14.89
N ASP A 232 -12.15 -2.20 14.98
CA ASP A 232 -13.30 -2.23 15.88
C ASP A 232 -12.83 -2.32 17.35
N ALA A 233 -11.84 -3.16 17.67
CA ALA A 233 -11.19 -3.18 18.98
C ALA A 233 -10.64 -1.80 19.40
N PHE A 234 -9.99 -1.09 18.48
CA PHE A 234 -9.51 0.28 18.71
C PHE A 234 -10.65 1.25 19.04
N LYS A 235 -11.74 1.24 18.27
CA LYS A 235 -12.92 2.10 18.52
C LYS A 235 -13.51 1.83 19.90
N ILE A 236 -13.71 0.56 20.25
CA ILE A 236 -14.28 0.15 21.54
C ILE A 236 -13.38 0.60 22.71
N ALA A 237 -12.06 0.57 22.51
CA ALA A 237 -11.08 0.99 23.51
C ALA A 237 -10.94 2.51 23.65
N THR A 238 -11.34 3.30 22.65
CA THR A 238 -11.18 4.76 22.59
C THR A 238 -12.49 5.55 22.71
N LEU A 239 -13.59 4.88 23.08
CA LEU A 239 -14.90 5.51 23.34
C LEU A 239 -14.79 6.68 24.35
N MET A 240 -15.33 7.82 23.95
CA MET A 240 -14.91 9.18 24.37
C MET A 240 -15.09 9.55 25.85
N ASP A 241 -15.82 8.76 26.65
CA ASP A 241 -16.18 9.09 28.04
C ASP A 241 -15.36 8.32 29.10
N SER A 242 -14.34 7.56 28.68
CA SER A 242 -13.52 6.72 29.57
C SER A 242 -12.02 6.78 29.24
N LEU A 243 -11.17 6.54 30.25
CA LEU A 243 -9.75 6.24 30.02
C LEU A 243 -9.61 5.05 29.05
N PRO A 244 -8.66 5.10 28.10
CA PRO A 244 -8.55 4.08 27.07
C PRO A 244 -8.21 2.70 27.64
N ASP A 245 -8.88 1.65 27.15
CA ASP A 245 -8.60 0.27 27.57
C ASP A 245 -7.30 -0.23 26.92
N ILE A 246 -6.20 -0.12 27.67
CA ILE A 246 -4.85 -0.55 27.28
C ILE A 246 -4.83 -2.02 26.82
N THR A 247 -5.66 -2.88 27.42
CA THR A 247 -5.66 -4.32 27.10
C THR A 247 -6.36 -4.59 25.77
N LEU A 248 -7.47 -3.91 25.50
CA LEU A 248 -8.14 -4.00 24.20
C LEU A 248 -7.34 -3.31 23.08
N LEU A 249 -6.53 -2.29 23.42
CA LEU A 249 -5.59 -1.69 22.48
C LEU A 249 -4.39 -2.61 22.17
N LYS A 250 -3.91 -3.39 23.14
CA LYS A 250 -2.94 -4.48 22.90
C LYS A 250 -3.53 -5.53 21.94
N VAL A 251 -4.80 -5.92 22.12
CA VAL A 251 -5.50 -6.82 21.19
C VAL A 251 -5.59 -6.23 19.77
N SER A 252 -6.00 -4.96 19.66
CA SER A 252 -6.04 -4.23 18.38
C SER A 252 -4.67 -4.19 17.68
N LEU A 253 -3.62 -3.93 18.45
CA LEU A 253 -2.23 -3.93 18.00
C LEU A 253 -1.78 -5.30 17.44
N GLU A 254 -2.03 -6.39 18.18
CA GLU A 254 -1.62 -7.74 17.78
C GLU A 254 -2.33 -8.21 16.50
N LEU A 255 -3.63 -7.92 16.37
CA LEU A 255 -4.39 -8.17 15.13
C LEU A 255 -3.85 -7.34 13.95
N GLY A 256 -3.51 -6.07 14.17
CA GLY A 256 -2.91 -5.21 13.14
C GLY A 256 -1.52 -5.69 12.68
N LEU A 257 -0.70 -6.20 13.61
CA LEU A 257 0.61 -6.80 13.31
C LEU A 257 0.50 -8.09 12.49
N GLN A 258 -0.49 -8.94 12.79
CA GLN A 258 -0.78 -10.15 12.01
C GLN A 258 -1.10 -9.80 10.54
N VAL A 259 -1.93 -8.78 10.29
CA VAL A 259 -2.26 -8.35 8.92
C VAL A 259 -1.04 -7.83 8.17
N ALA A 260 -0.18 -7.04 8.82
CA ALA A 260 1.05 -6.52 8.21
C ALA A 260 2.00 -7.65 7.78
N THR A 261 2.26 -8.61 8.68
CA THR A 261 3.16 -9.75 8.42
C THR A 261 2.61 -10.70 7.37
N SER A 262 1.32 -11.06 7.40
CA SER A 262 0.70 -11.88 6.35
C SER A 262 0.70 -11.19 4.98
N SER A 263 0.50 -9.87 4.93
CA SER A 263 0.56 -9.09 3.68
C SER A 263 1.99 -9.06 3.10
N GLN A 264 3.00 -8.99 3.96
CA GLN A 264 4.42 -9.03 3.56
C GLN A 264 4.82 -10.40 2.99
N LEU A 265 4.33 -11.50 3.59
CA LEU A 265 4.56 -12.85 3.08
C LEU A 265 3.92 -13.07 1.71
N ALA A 266 2.64 -12.69 1.54
CA ALA A 266 1.95 -12.79 0.26
C ALA A 266 2.62 -11.93 -0.84
N TYR A 267 3.10 -10.73 -0.51
CA TYR A 267 3.86 -9.89 -1.44
C TYR A 267 5.22 -10.51 -1.79
N ARG A 268 5.87 -11.22 -0.86
CA ARG A 268 7.14 -11.91 -1.10
C ARG A 268 6.98 -13.12 -2.02
N GLU A 269 5.92 -13.91 -1.84
CA GLU A 269 5.59 -15.04 -2.72
C GLU A 269 5.20 -14.57 -4.13
N GLN A 270 4.41 -13.50 -4.26
CA GLN A 270 3.99 -12.97 -5.56
C GLN A 270 5.14 -12.34 -6.37
N ASN A 271 6.22 -11.88 -5.74
CA ASN A 271 7.40 -11.35 -6.44
C ASN A 271 8.43 -12.42 -6.84
N THR A 272 8.19 -13.70 -6.53
CA THR A 272 9.00 -14.82 -7.07
C THR A 272 8.57 -15.26 -8.47
N ASP A 273 7.38 -14.86 -8.95
CA ASP A 273 6.94 -15.10 -10.32
C ASP A 273 7.37 -13.98 -11.28
N LEU A 274 8.05 -14.36 -12.36
CA LEU A 274 8.71 -13.47 -13.31
C LEU A 274 7.74 -12.75 -14.27
N LEU A 275 7.08 -11.67 -13.82
CA LEU A 275 6.46 -10.67 -14.71
C LEU A 275 6.59 -9.23 -14.18
N PRO A 276 6.75 -8.21 -15.07
CA PRO A 276 7.07 -6.84 -14.67
C PRO A 276 5.87 -6.09 -14.08
N PRO A 277 6.08 -5.19 -13.11
CA PRO A 277 5.01 -4.46 -12.45
C PRO A 277 4.38 -3.42 -13.37
N ARG A 278 3.10 -3.58 -13.68
CA ARG A 278 2.30 -2.49 -14.26
C ARG A 278 1.96 -1.48 -13.17
N LEU A 279 2.44 -0.24 -13.35
CA LEU A 279 2.00 0.95 -12.61
C LEU A 279 0.47 0.98 -12.49
N GLY A 280 -0.04 1.13 -11.26
CA GLY A 280 -1.48 1.34 -11.04
C GLY A 280 -2.17 0.61 -9.89
N LYS A 281 -1.50 0.32 -8.75
CA LYS A 281 -2.17 -0.13 -7.50
C LYS A 281 -1.61 0.51 -6.20
N ALA A 282 -1.21 1.78 -6.26
CA ALA A 282 -0.96 2.56 -5.05
C ALA A 282 -2.30 3.06 -4.46
N SER A 283 -3.03 2.23 -3.69
CA SER A 283 -4.27 2.67 -3.01
C SER A 283 -4.81 1.79 -1.87
N LYS A 284 -4.06 0.80 -1.34
CA LYS A 284 -4.54 0.01 -0.17
C LYS A 284 -3.51 -0.16 0.94
N GLY A 285 -2.27 -0.59 0.65
CA GLY A 285 -1.20 -0.73 1.66
C GLY A 285 -0.96 0.53 2.49
N SER A 286 -0.94 1.69 1.84
CA SER A 286 -0.73 3.00 2.50
C SER A 286 -1.80 3.33 3.55
N CYS A 287 -3.04 2.87 3.37
CA CYS A 287 -4.14 3.14 4.30
C CYS A 287 -4.01 2.27 5.56
N TYR A 288 -3.67 0.99 5.38
CA TYR A 288 -3.45 0.06 6.49
C TYR A 288 -2.30 0.50 7.40
N ALA A 289 -1.21 1.03 6.83
CA ALA A 289 -0.06 1.48 7.62
C ALA A 289 -0.32 2.77 8.42
N ASP A 290 -0.97 3.77 7.82
CA ASP A 290 -1.30 5.04 8.50
C ASP A 290 -2.27 4.81 9.68
N ASP A 291 -3.30 3.98 9.47
CA ASP A 291 -4.22 3.56 10.54
C ASP A 291 -3.49 2.72 11.60
N THR A 292 -2.62 1.78 11.22
CA THR A 292 -1.90 0.92 12.17
C THR A 292 -0.92 1.70 13.05
N VAL A 293 -0.28 2.75 12.53
CA VAL A 293 0.59 3.63 13.33
C VAL A 293 -0.25 4.52 14.27
N ASN A 294 -1.42 4.99 13.85
CA ASN A 294 -2.34 5.71 14.73
C ASN A 294 -2.98 4.80 15.80
N LEU A 295 -3.27 3.52 15.48
CA LEU A 295 -3.65 2.47 16.43
C LEU A 295 -2.57 2.26 17.50
N LYS A 296 -1.32 2.07 17.05
CA LYS A 296 -0.13 1.93 17.91
C LYS A 296 0.09 3.12 18.82
N LEU A 297 -0.27 4.34 18.38
CA LEU A 297 -0.05 5.55 19.16
C LEU A 297 -1.02 5.73 20.33
N ALA A 298 -2.24 5.18 20.28
CA ALA A 298 -3.15 5.24 21.43
C ALA A 298 -2.91 4.09 22.43
N ALA A 299 -2.31 2.98 21.97
CA ALA A 299 -2.26 1.72 22.70
C ALA A 299 -1.32 1.67 23.91
N ALA A 300 -0.35 2.57 23.97
CA ALA A 300 0.76 2.46 24.90
C ALA A 300 0.58 3.42 26.09
N GLY A 301 0.24 2.85 27.25
CA GLY A 301 0.31 3.52 28.55
C GLY A 301 1.72 3.97 28.97
N ASP A 302 2.73 3.65 28.17
CA ASP A 302 4.05 4.30 28.15
C ASP A 302 4.53 4.45 26.70
N GLY A 303 3.97 5.45 26.00
CA GLY A 303 4.05 5.63 24.53
C GLY A 303 5.47 5.62 23.95
N VAL A 304 6.46 6.03 24.74
CA VAL A 304 7.85 6.12 24.31
C VAL A 304 8.48 4.75 24.12
N TYR A 305 8.26 3.82 25.06
CA TYR A 305 8.91 2.50 25.04
C TYR A 305 8.37 1.61 23.91
N ALA A 306 7.06 1.64 23.67
CA ALA A 306 6.44 0.88 22.59
C ALA A 306 6.93 1.35 21.21
N LEU A 307 7.03 2.66 20.99
CA LEU A 307 7.56 3.23 19.75
C LEU A 307 9.04 2.87 19.54
N ASP A 308 9.87 2.94 20.58
CA ASP A 308 11.27 2.52 20.53
C ASP A 308 11.41 1.03 20.15
N SER A 309 10.61 0.15 20.76
CA SER A 309 10.58 -1.28 20.45
C SER A 309 10.13 -1.59 19.01
N ILE A 310 9.12 -0.86 18.49
CA ILE A 310 8.67 -0.96 17.09
C ILE A 310 9.76 -0.49 16.14
N MET A 311 10.44 0.63 16.44
CA MET A 311 11.53 1.15 15.61
C MET A 311 12.76 0.24 15.62
N GLN A 312 13.02 -0.49 16.70
CA GLN A 312 14.09 -1.51 16.77
C GLN A 312 13.70 -2.79 16.00
N SER A 313 12.43 -3.20 16.06
CA SER A 313 11.91 -4.42 15.42
C SER A 313 11.42 -4.22 13.98
N TRP A 314 11.66 -3.04 13.38
CA TRP A 314 11.06 -2.62 12.11
C TRP A 314 11.18 -3.63 10.96
N PHE A 315 12.29 -4.37 10.92
CA PHE A 315 12.66 -5.27 9.83
C PHE A 315 11.81 -6.53 9.74
N THR A 316 11.05 -6.88 10.79
CA THR A 316 10.04 -7.96 10.76
C THR A 316 8.63 -7.45 10.50
N LEU A 317 8.41 -6.13 10.51
CA LEU A 317 7.08 -5.50 10.55
C LEU A 317 6.75 -4.63 9.32
N PHE A 318 7.77 -4.07 8.66
CA PHE A 318 7.61 -3.06 7.61
C PHE A 318 8.67 -3.22 6.52
N THR A 319 8.36 -2.74 5.30
CA THR A 319 9.40 -2.49 4.29
C THR A 319 10.26 -1.28 4.67
N PRO A 320 11.50 -1.14 4.16
CA PRO A 320 12.35 0.03 4.45
C PRO A 320 11.68 1.36 4.10
N THR A 321 10.91 1.40 3.02
CA THR A 321 10.17 2.58 2.58
C THR A 321 9.07 2.95 3.55
N GLU A 322 8.20 2.00 3.96
CA GLU A 322 7.13 2.24 4.96
C GLU A 322 7.69 2.63 6.33
N ALA A 323 8.75 1.95 6.78
CA ALA A 323 9.41 2.27 8.04
C ALA A 323 9.97 3.71 8.05
N THR A 324 10.54 4.17 6.94
CA THR A 324 11.09 5.53 6.84
C THR A 324 10.00 6.58 6.61
N SER A 325 9.07 6.34 5.67
CA SER A 325 8.10 7.37 5.25
C SER A 325 6.90 7.47 6.17
N ILE A 326 6.49 6.39 6.84
CA ILE A 326 5.29 6.35 7.69
C ILE A 326 5.70 6.34 9.16
N VAL A 327 6.46 5.33 9.61
CA VAL A 327 6.78 5.16 11.05
C VAL A 327 7.67 6.30 11.55
N ALA A 328 8.84 6.51 10.94
CA ALA A 328 9.77 7.55 11.39
C ALA A 328 9.19 8.97 11.25
N THR A 329 8.51 9.28 10.14
CA THR A 329 7.83 10.57 9.95
C THR A 329 6.75 10.81 11.00
N THR A 330 5.93 9.80 11.33
CA THR A 330 4.86 9.95 12.31
C THR A 330 5.41 10.11 13.73
N VAL A 331 6.46 9.37 14.10
CA VAL A 331 7.16 9.53 15.39
C VAL A 331 7.74 10.94 15.53
N MET A 332 8.29 11.49 14.46
CA MET A 332 8.89 12.84 14.45
C MET A 332 7.88 13.99 14.24
N SER A 333 6.58 13.70 14.14
CA SER A 333 5.54 14.70 13.85
C SER A 333 5.03 15.43 15.09
N ASN A 334 4.63 16.71 14.92
CA ASN A 334 4.09 17.52 16.01
C ASN A 334 2.76 16.97 16.59
N SER A 335 1.95 16.27 15.79
CA SER A 335 0.71 15.65 16.26
C SER A 335 0.96 14.47 17.21
N THR A 336 2.08 13.75 17.05
CA THR A 336 2.51 12.70 17.98
C THR A 336 2.96 13.28 19.32
N ILE A 337 3.72 14.39 19.30
CA ILE A 337 4.18 15.10 20.51
C ILE A 337 2.99 15.55 21.35
N VAL A 338 1.99 16.20 20.73
CA VAL A 338 0.80 16.70 21.43
C VAL A 338 -0.08 15.57 21.95
N ARG A 339 -0.27 14.47 21.18
CA ARG A 339 -1.08 13.33 21.63
C ARG A 339 -0.46 12.61 22.83
N LEU A 340 0.84 12.34 22.77
CA LEU A 340 1.55 11.58 23.81
C LEU A 340 2.06 12.44 24.98
N HIS A 341 1.81 13.76 24.96
CA HIS A 341 2.26 14.71 25.99
C HIS A 341 3.77 14.56 26.30
N LEU A 342 4.59 14.43 25.26
CA LEU A 342 6.01 14.08 25.40
C LEU A 342 6.84 15.21 26.01
N ASP A 343 7.64 14.87 27.02
CA ASP A 343 8.72 15.74 27.50
C ASP A 343 9.83 15.90 26.45
N CYS A 344 10.56 17.03 26.50
CA CYS A 344 11.66 17.33 25.59
C CYS A 344 12.71 16.18 25.50
N HIS A 345 13.02 15.55 26.65
CA HIS A 345 13.95 14.41 26.70
C HIS A 345 13.42 13.15 26.01
N GLN A 346 12.12 12.86 26.17
CA GLN A 346 11.46 11.74 25.51
C GLN A 346 11.36 11.96 24.00
N GLN A 347 11.05 13.19 23.58
CA GLN A 347 11.04 13.60 22.17
C GLN A 347 12.42 13.42 21.53
N GLU A 348 13.50 13.81 22.21
CA GLU A 348 14.87 13.66 21.70
C GLU A 348 15.27 12.18 21.57
N LYS A 349 14.92 11.34 22.57
CA LYS A 349 15.13 9.88 22.50
C LYS A 349 14.38 9.24 21.33
N LEU A 350 13.11 9.59 21.12
CA LEU A 350 12.33 9.07 19.99
C LEU A 350 12.89 9.56 18.65
N ALA A 351 13.35 10.81 18.57
CA ALA A 351 13.96 11.35 17.37
C ALA A 351 15.30 10.67 17.03
N SER A 352 16.13 10.30 18.00
CA SER A 352 17.38 9.57 17.75
C SER A 352 17.13 8.12 17.31
N SER A 353 16.16 7.42 17.91
CA SER A 353 15.71 6.11 17.41
C SER A 353 15.12 6.19 16.00
N ALA A 354 14.32 7.22 15.68
CA ALA A 354 13.74 7.43 14.35
C ALA A 354 14.81 7.74 13.28
N ARG A 355 15.84 8.53 13.60
CA ARG A 355 17.00 8.74 12.71
C ARG A 355 17.78 7.45 12.49
N THR A 356 18.03 6.69 13.56
CA THR A 356 18.73 5.40 13.48
C THR A 356 17.99 4.42 12.57
N LEU A 357 16.66 4.32 12.72
CA LEU A 357 15.78 3.58 11.83
C LEU A 357 15.93 4.03 10.37
N ALA A 358 15.79 5.34 10.11
CA ALA A 358 15.88 5.89 8.76
C ALA A 358 17.25 5.63 8.08
N LEU A 359 18.34 5.71 8.83
CA LEU A 359 19.68 5.37 8.36
C LEU A 359 19.79 3.88 8.00
N GLN A 360 19.28 2.97 8.85
CA GLN A 360 19.27 1.53 8.55
C GLN A 360 18.42 1.20 7.32
N CYS A 361 17.28 1.88 7.13
CA CYS A 361 16.46 1.73 5.93
C CYS A 361 17.19 2.23 4.68
N ALA A 362 17.85 3.40 4.75
CA ALA A 362 18.67 3.94 3.66
C ALA A 362 19.88 3.05 3.32
N MET A 363 20.46 2.31 4.28
CA MET A 363 21.50 1.32 3.98
C MET A 363 20.97 0.09 3.23
N LYS A 364 19.73 -0.34 3.47
CA LYS A 364 19.13 -1.51 2.78
C LYS A 364 18.55 -1.17 1.41
N ASP A 365 17.90 -0.02 1.28
CA ASP A 365 17.34 0.49 0.02
C ASP A 365 17.64 1.98 -0.14
N PRO A 366 18.86 2.32 -0.58
CA PRO A 366 19.26 3.71 -0.77
C PRO A 366 18.40 4.44 -1.81
N GLN A 367 17.94 3.74 -2.85
CA GLN A 367 17.27 4.37 -3.99
C GLN A 367 15.92 4.99 -3.60
N ASN A 368 15.20 4.36 -2.66
CA ASN A 368 13.88 4.84 -2.22
C ASN A 368 13.91 5.54 -0.85
N CYS A 369 14.88 5.25 0.03
CA CYS A 369 14.88 5.75 1.42
C CYS A 369 15.84 6.94 1.66
N ALA A 370 16.84 7.18 0.81
CA ALA A 370 17.89 8.18 1.05
C ALA A 370 17.36 9.62 1.28
N LEU A 371 16.43 10.09 0.46
CA LEU A 371 15.88 11.46 0.58
C LEU A 371 15.08 11.63 1.89
N SER A 372 14.33 10.61 2.28
CA SER A 372 13.57 10.60 3.53
C SER A 372 14.51 10.59 4.74
N ALA A 373 15.56 9.77 4.73
CA ALA A 373 16.58 9.76 5.78
C ALA A 373 17.30 11.11 5.91
N LEU A 374 17.69 11.72 4.80
CA LEU A 374 18.27 13.09 4.78
C LEU A 374 17.32 14.16 5.33
N THR A 375 16.01 13.99 5.17
CA THR A 375 14.99 14.93 5.69
C THR A 375 14.79 14.74 7.19
N LEU A 376 14.69 13.50 7.66
CA LEU A 376 14.52 13.17 9.09
C LEU A 376 15.77 13.51 9.92
N CYS A 377 16.96 13.40 9.32
CA CYS A 377 18.23 13.71 9.98
C CYS A 377 18.60 15.20 9.95
N GLU A 378 17.85 16.09 9.29
CA GLU A 378 18.25 17.49 9.05
C GLU A 378 18.63 18.28 10.32
N LYS A 379 18.01 17.97 11.46
CA LYS A 379 18.29 18.64 12.77
C LYS A 379 19.55 18.13 13.49
N ASP A 380 20.20 17.09 12.99
CA ASP A 380 21.29 16.38 13.65
C ASP A 380 22.46 16.23 12.67
N HIS A 381 23.52 17.01 12.91
CA HIS A 381 24.67 17.07 12.01
C HIS A 381 25.33 15.69 11.81
N ILE A 382 25.42 14.86 12.86
CA ILE A 382 26.11 13.56 12.74
C ILE A 382 25.26 12.62 11.89
N ALA A 383 23.97 12.49 12.22
CA ALA A 383 23.05 11.65 11.47
C ALA A 383 22.88 12.13 10.00
N PHE A 384 22.91 13.45 9.75
CA PHE A 384 22.85 14.02 8.41
C PHE A 384 24.10 13.73 7.58
N GLU A 385 25.30 13.81 8.17
CA GLU A 385 26.52 13.36 7.47
C GLU A 385 26.46 11.87 7.15
N THR A 386 26.03 11.02 8.08
CA THR A 386 25.90 9.57 7.83
C THR A 386 24.92 9.29 6.69
N ALA A 387 23.74 9.93 6.69
CA ALA A 387 22.77 9.83 5.61
C ALA A 387 23.37 10.29 4.26
N TYR A 388 24.14 11.37 4.26
CA TYR A 388 24.80 11.88 3.05
C TYR A 388 25.91 10.94 2.53
N GLN A 389 26.70 10.30 3.41
CA GLN A 389 27.67 9.29 2.99
C GLN A 389 26.97 8.06 2.38
N ILE A 390 25.86 7.59 2.96
CA ILE A 390 25.06 6.49 2.38
C ILE A 390 24.63 6.81 0.94
N VAL A 391 24.24 8.07 0.65
CA VAL A 391 23.92 8.49 -0.74
C VAL A 391 25.15 8.46 -1.64
N LEU A 392 26.31 8.90 -1.16
CA LEU A 392 27.55 8.89 -1.95
C LEU A 392 28.02 7.46 -2.27
N ASP A 393 27.98 6.56 -1.30
CA ASP A 393 28.33 5.16 -1.49
C ASP A 393 27.35 4.49 -2.46
N ALA A 394 26.05 4.71 -2.28
CA ALA A 394 25.00 4.19 -3.16
C ALA A 394 25.04 4.77 -4.59
N ALA A 395 25.53 6.00 -4.77
CA ALA A 395 25.82 6.54 -6.09
C ALA A 395 26.85 5.66 -6.82
N THR A 396 27.94 5.28 -6.15
CA THR A 396 28.99 4.45 -6.77
C THR A 396 28.52 3.02 -7.11
N THR A 397 27.57 2.47 -6.36
CA THR A 397 27.07 1.10 -6.55
C THR A 397 25.89 0.98 -7.52
N GLY A 398 25.37 2.09 -8.05
CA GLY A 398 24.42 2.09 -9.17
C GLY A 398 23.08 2.78 -8.94
N MET A 399 22.95 3.68 -7.95
CA MET A 399 21.74 4.49 -7.81
C MET A 399 21.40 5.23 -9.11
N SER A 400 20.12 5.21 -9.50
CA SER A 400 19.65 5.90 -10.71
C SER A 400 19.97 7.40 -10.72
N TYR A 401 20.39 7.93 -11.87
CA TYR A 401 20.75 9.35 -12.03
C TYR A 401 19.58 10.30 -11.68
N THR A 402 18.33 9.88 -11.90
CA THR A 402 17.13 10.66 -11.56
C THR A 402 16.99 10.88 -10.06
N GLN A 403 17.26 9.86 -9.24
CA GLN A 403 17.25 9.99 -7.79
C GLN A 403 18.44 10.82 -7.30
N LEU A 404 19.64 10.62 -7.87
CA LEU A 404 20.81 11.43 -7.54
C LEU A 404 20.58 12.92 -7.83
N PHE A 405 19.97 13.29 -8.97
CA PHE A 405 19.59 14.68 -9.25
C PHE A 405 18.51 15.23 -8.33
N THR A 406 17.55 14.40 -7.91
CA THR A 406 16.51 14.79 -6.94
C THR A 406 17.13 15.13 -5.58
N ILE A 407 18.04 14.28 -5.09
CA ILE A 407 18.77 14.51 -3.83
C ILE A 407 19.75 15.69 -3.97
N ALA A 408 20.38 15.86 -5.13
CA ALA A 408 21.27 17.00 -5.40
C ALA A 408 20.52 18.34 -5.35
N ARG A 409 19.32 18.43 -5.94
CA ARG A 409 18.45 19.62 -5.81
C ARG A 409 18.01 19.87 -4.38
N TYR A 410 17.65 18.82 -3.64
CA TYR A 410 17.35 18.94 -2.21
C TYR A 410 18.53 19.57 -1.44
N MET A 411 19.76 19.11 -1.69
CA MET A 411 20.97 19.67 -1.07
C MET A 411 21.20 21.15 -1.42
N GLU A 412 20.93 21.57 -2.67
CA GLU A 412 21.03 22.98 -3.06
C GLU A 412 19.97 23.83 -2.33
N HIS A 413 18.70 23.39 -2.31
CA HIS A 413 17.62 24.09 -1.62
C HIS A 413 17.84 24.21 -0.09
N ARG A 414 18.58 23.29 0.53
CA ARG A 414 19.00 23.38 1.94
C ARG A 414 20.26 24.21 2.17
N GLY A 415 20.85 24.82 1.14
CA GLY A 415 22.01 25.69 1.26
C GLY A 415 23.37 24.99 1.22
N TYR A 416 23.46 23.76 0.70
CA TYR A 416 24.70 22.99 0.58
C TYR A 416 25.15 22.81 -0.89
N PRO A 417 25.47 23.88 -1.64
CA PRO A 417 25.70 23.81 -3.09
C PRO A 417 26.92 22.95 -3.48
N MET A 418 27.98 22.91 -2.65
CA MET A 418 29.13 22.01 -2.88
C MET A 418 28.76 20.53 -2.75
N ARG A 419 27.79 20.18 -1.90
CA ARG A 419 27.28 18.80 -1.74
C ARG A 419 26.36 18.43 -2.91
N ALA A 420 25.47 19.34 -3.28
CA ALA A 420 24.65 19.24 -4.47
C ALA A 420 25.51 18.99 -5.73
N TYR A 421 26.60 19.75 -5.90
CA TYR A 421 27.54 19.58 -7.00
C TYR A 421 28.23 18.21 -7.00
N LYS A 422 28.67 17.70 -5.83
CA LYS A 422 29.26 16.36 -5.74
C LYS A 422 28.26 15.26 -6.17
N LEU A 423 26.99 15.36 -5.75
CA LEU A 423 25.94 14.42 -6.18
C LEU A 423 25.59 14.59 -7.68
N ALA A 424 25.52 15.82 -8.18
CA ALA A 424 25.24 16.11 -9.59
C ALA A 424 26.34 15.57 -10.52
N THR A 425 27.62 15.75 -10.17
CA THR A 425 28.74 15.19 -10.94
C THR A 425 28.73 13.66 -10.96
N LEU A 426 28.36 13.01 -9.85
CA LEU A 426 28.15 11.55 -9.84
C LEU A 426 26.97 11.16 -10.76
N ALA A 427 25.81 11.81 -10.65
CA ALA A 427 24.65 11.58 -11.50
C ALA A 427 25.00 11.69 -13.01
N MET A 428 25.82 12.68 -13.38
CA MET A 428 26.33 12.87 -14.75
C MET A 428 27.17 11.69 -15.27
N THR A 429 27.79 10.88 -14.41
CA THR A 429 28.54 9.68 -14.84
C THR A 429 27.64 8.51 -15.22
N HIS A 430 26.41 8.45 -14.67
CA HIS A 430 25.41 7.42 -14.96
C HIS A 430 24.42 7.84 -16.08
N LEU A 431 24.46 9.10 -16.51
CA LEU A 431 23.62 9.64 -17.58
C LEU A 431 24.23 9.39 -18.97
N ASN A 432 23.39 9.06 -19.96
CA ASN A 432 23.77 8.93 -21.37
C ASN A 432 22.62 9.37 -22.29
N LEU A 433 22.65 10.61 -22.76
CA LEU A 433 21.73 11.19 -23.73
C LEU A 433 22.25 10.97 -25.17
N SER A 434 21.46 10.24 -25.95
CA SER A 434 21.77 9.89 -27.35
C SER A 434 21.43 11.02 -28.34
N TYR A 435 21.93 10.91 -29.57
CA TYR A 435 21.88 11.96 -30.59
C TYR A 435 20.48 12.55 -30.90
N ASN A 436 19.42 11.75 -30.74
CA ASN A 436 18.03 12.10 -31.08
C ASN A 436 17.12 12.23 -29.84
N GLN A 437 17.66 12.65 -28.70
CA GLN A 437 16.93 12.82 -27.44
C GLN A 437 16.90 14.30 -27.01
N ASP A 438 16.29 15.15 -27.82
CA ASP A 438 16.16 16.60 -27.61
C ASP A 438 14.98 17.01 -26.71
N THR A 439 14.11 16.06 -26.34
CA THR A 439 12.97 16.25 -25.42
C THR A 439 13.09 15.44 -24.12
N HIS A 440 14.26 14.87 -23.84
CA HIS A 440 14.45 13.99 -22.67
C HIS A 440 14.43 14.77 -21.35
N PRO A 441 13.72 14.30 -20.29
CA PRO A 441 13.55 15.07 -19.04
C PRO A 441 14.88 15.46 -18.37
N ALA A 442 15.88 14.56 -18.42
CA ALA A 442 17.21 14.82 -17.88
C ALA A 442 17.98 16.00 -18.52
N ILE A 443 17.53 16.57 -19.64
CA ILE A 443 18.12 17.79 -20.20
C ILE A 443 18.06 18.92 -19.16
N ASN A 444 16.95 19.05 -18.44
CA ASN A 444 16.80 20.06 -17.38
C ASN A 444 17.76 19.81 -16.20
N ASP A 445 18.08 18.54 -15.92
CA ASP A 445 19.03 18.14 -14.89
C ASP A 445 20.47 18.50 -15.28
N VAL A 446 20.86 18.25 -16.54
CA VAL A 446 22.18 18.65 -17.08
C VAL A 446 22.33 20.17 -17.11
N LEU A 447 21.31 20.89 -17.61
CA LEU A 447 21.32 22.35 -17.67
C LEU A 447 21.44 22.97 -16.27
N TRP A 448 20.70 22.42 -15.30
CA TRP A 448 20.81 22.80 -13.89
C TRP A 448 22.19 22.50 -13.31
N ALA A 449 22.75 21.31 -13.53
CA ALA A 449 24.07 20.94 -13.04
C ALA A 449 25.18 21.84 -13.61
N CYS A 450 25.09 22.25 -14.89
CA CYS A 450 25.99 23.21 -15.50
C CYS A 450 25.85 24.61 -14.88
N ALA A 451 24.62 25.07 -14.60
CA ALA A 451 24.35 26.35 -13.95
C ALA A 451 24.89 26.38 -12.50
N LEU A 452 24.65 25.32 -11.72
CA LEU A 452 25.21 25.14 -10.37
C LEU A 452 26.75 25.18 -10.42
N SER A 453 27.36 24.44 -11.35
CA SER A 453 28.83 24.42 -11.52
C SER A 453 29.38 25.81 -11.86
N HIS A 454 28.70 26.56 -12.73
CA HIS A 454 29.07 27.93 -13.08
C HIS A 454 28.91 28.92 -11.91
N SER A 455 27.91 28.70 -11.04
CA SER A 455 27.69 29.53 -9.85
C SER A 455 28.74 29.29 -8.75
N LEU A 456 29.26 28.07 -8.65
CA LEU A 456 30.32 27.71 -7.70
C LEU A 456 31.69 28.24 -8.14
N GLY A 457 32.03 28.11 -9.43
CA GLY A 457 33.28 28.64 -9.93
C GLY A 457 33.76 28.07 -11.26
N LYS A 458 34.90 28.59 -11.71
CA LYS A 458 35.52 28.17 -12.99
C LYS A 458 36.17 26.79 -12.90
N ASN A 459 36.55 26.33 -11.71
CA ASN A 459 37.22 25.04 -11.53
C ASN A 459 36.19 23.90 -11.58
N GLU A 460 35.05 24.13 -10.95
CA GLU A 460 33.87 23.26 -10.87
C GLU A 460 33.24 23.14 -12.27
N LEU A 461 33.07 24.26 -12.98
CA LEU A 461 32.69 24.26 -14.39
C LEU A 461 33.69 23.50 -15.28
N ALA A 462 35.00 23.64 -15.03
CA ALA A 462 36.02 22.91 -15.79
C ALA A 462 36.00 21.40 -15.53
N ALA A 463 35.65 20.97 -14.31
CA ALA A 463 35.54 19.57 -13.95
C ALA A 463 34.26 18.90 -14.48
N ILE A 464 33.13 19.61 -14.57
CA ILE A 464 31.88 19.03 -15.09
C ILE A 464 31.84 18.93 -16.63
N ILE A 465 32.52 19.83 -17.36
CA ILE A 465 32.47 19.86 -18.84
C ILE A 465 32.89 18.53 -19.50
N PRO A 466 33.98 17.84 -19.09
CA PRO A 466 34.31 16.51 -19.59
C PRO A 466 33.20 15.47 -19.36
N LEU A 467 32.46 15.56 -18.25
CA LEU A 467 31.32 14.68 -17.94
C LEU A 467 30.12 14.99 -18.84
N VAL A 468 29.83 16.26 -19.11
CA VAL A 468 28.81 16.70 -20.07
C VAL A 468 29.13 16.16 -21.47
N VAL A 469 30.37 16.33 -21.94
CA VAL A 469 30.81 15.86 -23.26
C VAL A 469 30.73 14.33 -23.39
N LYS A 470 30.97 13.58 -22.31
CA LYS A 470 30.85 12.12 -22.28
C LYS A 470 29.39 11.65 -22.26
N SER A 471 28.54 12.31 -21.47
CA SER A 471 27.15 11.91 -21.22
C SER A 471 26.16 12.44 -22.25
N VAL A 472 26.41 13.57 -22.91
CA VAL A 472 25.47 14.19 -23.85
C VAL A 472 26.00 14.15 -25.27
N LYS A 473 25.27 13.45 -26.14
CA LYS A 473 25.59 13.32 -27.59
C LYS A 473 24.64 14.12 -28.48
N CYS A 474 23.57 14.68 -27.92
CA CYS A 474 22.61 15.50 -28.66
C CYS A 474 23.20 16.90 -28.93
N ALA A 475 23.43 17.22 -30.21
CA ALA A 475 24.13 18.43 -30.62
C ALA A 475 23.42 19.74 -30.23
N THR A 476 22.09 19.76 -30.26
CA THR A 476 21.27 20.92 -29.86
C THR A 476 21.36 21.19 -28.35
N VAL A 477 21.36 20.13 -27.54
CA VAL A 477 21.51 20.22 -26.07
C VAL A 477 22.92 20.72 -25.70
N LEU A 478 23.97 20.17 -26.32
CA LEU A 478 25.34 20.67 -26.15
C LEU A 478 25.48 22.15 -26.56
N SER A 479 24.82 22.57 -27.65
CA SER A 479 24.82 23.95 -28.12
C SER A 479 24.12 24.92 -27.16
N ASP A 480 23.00 24.51 -26.54
CA ASP A 480 22.33 25.29 -25.49
C ASP A 480 23.20 25.39 -24.21
N ILE A 481 23.78 24.27 -23.75
CA ILE A 481 24.73 24.27 -22.61
C ILE A 481 25.91 25.21 -22.90
N LEU A 482 26.52 25.13 -24.10
CA LEU A 482 27.62 26.00 -24.51
C LEU A 482 27.22 27.48 -24.46
N ARG A 483 26.08 27.84 -25.06
CA ARG A 483 25.56 29.22 -25.04
C ARG A 483 25.35 29.72 -23.61
N ARG A 484 24.71 28.93 -22.75
CA ARG A 484 24.50 29.29 -21.33
C ARG A 484 25.81 29.43 -20.56
N CYS A 485 26.80 28.57 -20.79
CA CYS A 485 28.11 28.67 -20.16
C CYS A 485 28.94 29.88 -20.64
N THR A 486 28.66 30.43 -21.83
CA THR A 486 29.30 31.66 -22.32
C THR A 486 28.66 32.94 -21.77
N LEU A 487 27.36 32.91 -21.46
CA LEU A 487 26.64 34.03 -20.85
C LEU A 487 26.97 34.10 -19.36
N THR A 488 27.42 35.26 -18.87
CA THR A 488 27.58 35.49 -17.43
C THR A 488 26.22 35.48 -16.75
N THR A 489 26.07 34.71 -15.67
CA THR A 489 24.78 34.47 -15.00
C THR A 489 23.99 35.75 -14.68
N PRO A 490 22.78 35.94 -15.23
CA PRO A 490 21.86 36.95 -14.72
C PRO A 490 21.20 36.42 -13.44
N GLY A 491 21.75 36.74 -12.26
CA GLY A 491 21.17 36.24 -10.99
C GLY A 491 21.87 36.60 -9.68
N MET A 492 23.09 37.13 -9.65
CA MET A 492 23.74 37.52 -8.37
C MET A 492 23.22 38.87 -7.83
N VAL A 493 22.13 38.81 -7.05
CA VAL A 493 21.78 39.85 -6.07
C VAL A 493 22.11 39.31 -4.69
N GLY A 494 23.24 39.72 -4.10
CA GLY A 494 23.70 39.15 -2.83
C GLY A 494 25.08 39.63 -2.35
N LEU A 495 25.15 40.88 -1.88
CA LEU A 495 26.06 41.32 -0.81
C LEU A 495 27.53 40.84 -0.83
N HIS A 496 28.39 41.45 -1.64
CA HIS A 496 29.56 42.23 -1.15
C HIS A 496 30.21 43.01 -2.29
N GLY A 497 30.53 44.29 -2.05
CA GLY A 497 30.95 45.20 -3.09
C GLY A 497 32.42 45.06 -3.50
N ARG A 498 32.68 44.69 -4.75
CA ARG A 498 33.81 45.20 -5.54
C ARG A 498 33.51 45.08 -7.04
N ARG A 499 33.78 46.18 -7.77
CA ARG A 499 33.56 46.27 -9.22
C ARG A 499 34.41 45.20 -9.93
N ASN A 500 33.78 44.28 -10.66
CA ASN A 500 34.47 43.55 -11.70
C ASN A 500 33.54 43.40 -12.91
N SER A 501 33.96 43.98 -14.03
CA SER A 501 33.17 44.08 -15.27
C SER A 501 32.88 42.70 -15.86
N GLY A 502 31.71 42.56 -16.50
CA GLY A 502 31.28 41.34 -17.17
C GLY A 502 32.24 40.95 -18.30
N LYS A 503 33.21 40.07 -17.98
CA LYS A 503 34.20 39.55 -18.92
C LYS A 503 33.76 38.17 -19.36
N LEU A 504 33.08 38.13 -20.52
CA LEU A 504 32.63 36.91 -21.19
C LEU A 504 33.74 35.86 -21.19
N MET A 505 33.42 34.60 -20.89
CA MET A 505 34.44 33.55 -20.90
C MET A 505 34.89 33.30 -22.35
N SER A 506 36.19 33.48 -22.60
CA SER A 506 36.82 33.26 -23.92
C SER A 506 36.64 31.80 -24.34
N LEU A 507 35.92 31.55 -25.44
CA LEU A 507 35.68 30.20 -25.95
C LEU A 507 36.97 29.49 -26.38
N ASP A 508 38.00 30.25 -26.77
CA ASP A 508 39.32 29.71 -27.14
C ASP A 508 40.17 29.25 -25.95
N LYS A 509 39.64 29.28 -24.72
CA LYS A 509 40.34 28.81 -23.52
C LYS A 509 39.62 27.62 -22.89
N ALA A 510 40.41 26.70 -22.33
CA ALA A 510 39.87 25.65 -21.48
C ALA A 510 39.09 26.28 -20.29
N PRO A 511 37.93 25.71 -19.91
CA PRO A 511 37.35 24.46 -20.39
C PRO A 511 36.42 24.58 -21.60
N LEU A 512 35.98 25.79 -21.98
CA LEU A 512 34.91 25.98 -22.97
C LEU A 512 35.30 25.52 -24.38
N ARG A 513 36.59 25.57 -24.74
CA ARG A 513 37.06 25.06 -26.04
C ARG A 513 36.71 23.58 -26.25
N GLN A 514 36.87 22.74 -25.23
CA GLN A 514 36.51 21.32 -25.27
C GLN A 514 35.01 21.11 -25.51
N LEU A 515 34.16 21.92 -24.88
CA LEU A 515 32.71 21.87 -25.09
C LEU A 515 32.32 22.33 -26.49
N LEU A 516 32.96 23.37 -27.02
CA LEU A 516 32.77 23.87 -28.38
C LEU A 516 33.15 22.81 -29.43
N ASP A 517 34.35 22.25 -29.35
CA ASP A 517 34.84 21.23 -30.27
C ASP A 517 33.97 19.95 -30.21
N ALA A 518 33.52 19.56 -29.01
CA ALA A 518 32.57 18.45 -28.83
C ALA A 518 31.19 18.75 -29.43
N THR A 519 30.70 19.98 -29.30
CA THR A 519 29.40 20.40 -29.89
C THR A 519 29.48 20.37 -31.43
N ILE A 520 30.57 20.88 -32.00
CA ILE A 520 30.86 20.81 -33.44
C ILE A 520 30.89 19.34 -33.91
N GLY A 521 31.63 18.48 -33.23
CA GLY A 521 31.68 17.04 -33.51
C GLY A 521 30.30 16.35 -33.39
N ALA A 522 29.49 16.73 -32.40
CA ALA A 522 28.12 16.22 -32.27
C ALA A 522 27.24 16.64 -33.45
N TYR A 523 27.31 17.89 -33.91
CA TYR A 523 26.59 18.33 -35.12
C TYR A 523 27.00 17.53 -36.36
N ILE A 524 28.29 17.29 -36.56
CA ILE A 524 28.81 16.46 -37.66
C ILE A 524 28.24 15.03 -37.59
N ASN A 525 28.39 14.37 -36.44
CA ASN A 525 27.92 12.99 -36.22
C ASN A 525 26.40 12.86 -36.39
N THR A 526 25.62 13.76 -35.79
CA THR A 526 24.15 13.79 -35.94
C THR A 526 23.75 14.05 -37.40
N THR A 527 24.50 14.88 -38.14
CA THR A 527 24.24 15.12 -39.57
C THR A 527 24.41 13.85 -40.38
N HIS A 528 25.53 13.12 -40.23
CA HIS A 528 25.75 11.85 -40.92
C HIS A 528 24.68 10.81 -40.56
N SER A 529 24.30 10.72 -39.28
CA SER A 529 23.26 9.82 -38.79
C SER A 529 21.87 10.14 -39.35
N ARG A 530 21.46 11.42 -39.37
CA ARG A 530 20.20 11.84 -40.02
C ARG A 530 20.25 11.57 -41.53
N LEU A 531 21.39 11.81 -42.18
CA LEU A 531 21.54 11.65 -43.63
C LEU A 531 21.50 10.23 -44.16
N THR A 532 21.68 9.17 -43.36
CA THR A 532 21.51 7.79 -43.86
C THR A 532 20.06 7.55 -44.28
N HIS A 533 19.10 7.76 -43.36
CA HIS A 533 17.68 7.43 -43.55
C HIS A 533 16.76 8.62 -43.87
N ILE A 534 17.28 9.84 -44.06
CA ILE A 534 16.45 11.02 -44.37
C ILE A 534 15.53 10.83 -45.60
N SER A 535 14.26 11.17 -45.43
CA SER A 535 13.21 11.20 -46.47
C SER A 535 12.83 12.63 -46.87
N PRO A 536 12.20 12.85 -48.04
CA PRO A 536 11.91 14.20 -48.55
C PRO A 536 11.06 15.09 -47.65
N ARG A 537 10.25 14.52 -46.74
CA ARG A 537 9.43 15.27 -45.79
C ARG A 537 10.26 15.99 -44.72
N HIS A 538 11.47 15.51 -44.43
CA HIS A 538 12.35 16.06 -43.39
C HIS A 538 13.43 17.00 -43.96
N TYR A 539 13.36 17.37 -45.25
CA TYR A 539 14.39 18.20 -45.88
C TYR A 539 14.42 19.63 -45.31
N SER A 540 13.27 20.24 -45.01
CA SER A 540 13.20 21.57 -44.37
C SER A 540 13.85 21.56 -42.99
N GLU A 541 13.40 20.65 -42.12
CA GLU A 541 13.93 20.46 -40.76
C GLU A 541 15.45 20.20 -40.76
N PHE A 542 15.95 19.39 -41.70
CA PHE A 542 17.37 19.12 -41.83
C PHE A 542 18.19 20.36 -42.25
N ILE A 543 17.65 21.19 -43.14
CA ILE A 543 18.31 22.44 -43.56
C ILE A 543 18.29 23.47 -42.41
N GLU A 544 17.24 23.51 -41.60
CA GLU A 544 17.22 24.30 -40.35
C GLU A 544 18.21 23.79 -39.31
N PHE A 545 18.34 22.46 -39.16
CA PHE A 545 19.35 21.84 -38.31
C PHE A 545 20.77 22.22 -38.74
N LEU A 546 21.07 22.23 -40.05
CA LEU A 546 22.35 22.74 -40.58
C LEU A 546 22.53 24.26 -40.36
N SER A 547 21.45 25.04 -40.31
CA SER A 547 21.53 26.47 -39.96
C SER A 547 21.96 26.66 -38.50
N LYS A 548 21.40 25.89 -37.57
CA LYS A 548 21.82 25.86 -36.15
C LYS A 548 23.24 25.32 -35.96
N ALA A 549 23.65 24.36 -36.78
CA ALA A 549 25.05 23.91 -36.85
C ALA A 549 25.97 25.06 -37.27
N ARG A 550 25.64 25.78 -38.35
CA ARG A 550 26.43 26.95 -38.83
C ARG A 550 26.61 28.01 -37.74
N GLU A 551 25.54 28.36 -37.02
CA GLU A 551 25.63 29.29 -35.88
C GLU A 551 26.63 28.83 -34.82
N THR A 552 26.67 27.53 -34.53
CA THR A 552 27.59 26.96 -33.53
C THR A 552 29.03 26.91 -34.04
N PHE A 553 29.26 26.54 -35.30
CA PHE A 553 30.59 26.59 -35.91
C PHE A 553 31.16 28.01 -35.87
N LEU A 554 30.36 29.04 -36.20
CA LEU A 554 30.77 30.45 -36.16
C LEU A 554 31.15 30.97 -34.76
N MET A 555 30.94 30.19 -33.69
CA MET A 555 31.46 30.50 -32.35
C MET A 555 32.97 30.18 -32.19
N ALA A 556 33.56 29.41 -33.11
CA ALA A 556 35.00 29.12 -33.17
C ALA A 556 35.74 30.10 -34.09
N HIS A 557 36.97 30.48 -33.70
CA HIS A 557 37.80 31.43 -34.47
C HIS A 557 38.03 31.03 -35.95
N ASP A 558 38.18 29.73 -36.21
CA ASP A 558 38.38 29.13 -37.54
C ASP A 558 37.11 28.46 -38.11
N GLY A 559 35.98 28.61 -37.42
CA GLY A 559 34.76 27.83 -37.66
C GLY A 559 34.09 28.03 -39.02
N HIS A 560 34.27 29.20 -39.66
CA HIS A 560 33.79 29.42 -41.03
C HIS A 560 34.48 28.48 -42.03
N ILE A 561 35.79 28.25 -41.87
CA ILE A 561 36.58 27.36 -42.73
C ILE A 561 36.15 25.91 -42.48
N GLN A 562 36.05 25.51 -41.21
CA GLN A 562 35.57 24.17 -40.83
C GLN A 562 34.17 23.88 -41.38
N PHE A 563 33.23 24.85 -41.30
CA PHE A 563 31.86 24.67 -41.80
C PHE A 563 31.81 24.51 -43.33
N THR A 564 32.61 25.29 -44.06
CA THR A 564 32.71 25.17 -45.53
C THR A 564 33.23 23.79 -45.93
N GLN A 565 34.31 23.33 -45.30
CA GLN A 565 34.88 21.99 -45.52
C GLN A 565 33.89 20.87 -45.19
N PHE A 566 33.14 21.01 -44.09
CA PHE A 566 32.10 20.07 -43.69
C PHE A 566 30.96 19.98 -44.71
N ILE A 567 30.48 21.13 -45.20
CA ILE A 567 29.42 21.20 -46.22
C ILE A 567 29.89 20.60 -47.55
N ASP A 568 31.14 20.81 -47.96
CA ASP A 568 31.68 20.23 -49.20
C ASP A 568 31.91 18.71 -49.10
N ASN A 569 32.38 18.22 -47.96
CA ASN A 569 32.44 16.79 -47.65
C ASN A 569 31.03 16.14 -47.72
N LEU A 570 30.03 16.81 -47.13
CA LEU A 570 28.63 16.38 -47.15
C LEU A 570 28.05 16.32 -48.58
N LYS A 571 28.35 17.32 -49.44
CA LYS A 571 28.02 17.31 -50.87
C LYS A 571 28.68 16.12 -51.60
N GLN A 572 29.91 15.75 -51.24
CA GLN A 572 30.68 14.67 -51.88
C GLN A 572 30.16 13.27 -51.49
N ILE A 573 29.99 13.00 -50.19
CA ILE A 573 29.56 11.69 -49.69
C ILE A 573 28.11 11.39 -50.11
N TYR A 574 27.20 12.35 -49.97
CA TYR A 574 25.76 12.13 -50.19
C TYR A 574 25.27 12.60 -51.57
N LYS A 575 26.16 12.66 -52.57
CA LYS A 575 25.88 13.10 -53.96
C LYS A 575 24.67 12.43 -54.64
N GLY A 576 24.29 11.22 -54.20
CA GLY A 576 23.09 10.53 -54.67
C GLY A 576 21.76 11.23 -54.29
N LYS A 577 21.72 12.01 -53.21
CA LYS A 577 20.51 12.69 -52.71
C LYS A 577 20.30 14.05 -53.40
N LYS A 578 20.20 14.04 -54.73
CA LYS A 578 20.22 15.24 -55.61
C LYS A 578 19.35 16.41 -55.13
N LYS A 579 18.06 16.18 -54.82
CA LYS A 579 17.13 17.26 -54.39
C LYS A 579 17.54 17.89 -53.04
N LEU A 580 18.05 17.10 -52.10
CA LEU A 580 18.56 17.63 -50.84
C LEU A 580 19.85 18.43 -51.03
N MET A 581 20.77 17.92 -51.86
CA MET A 581 22.04 18.60 -52.15
C MET A 581 21.85 19.92 -52.92
N MET A 582 20.77 20.05 -53.70
CA MET A 582 20.36 21.33 -54.29
C MET A 582 20.01 22.35 -53.21
N LEU A 583 19.15 22.00 -52.24
CA LEU A 583 18.76 22.87 -51.12
C LEU A 583 19.96 23.24 -50.22
N VAL A 584 20.89 22.30 -50.00
CA VAL A 584 22.14 22.58 -49.26
C VAL A 584 23.01 23.59 -49.99
N ARG A 585 23.14 23.49 -51.32
CA ARG A 585 23.88 24.47 -52.14
C ARG A 585 23.21 25.84 -52.15
N GLU A 586 21.88 25.88 -52.29
CA GLU A 586 21.11 27.12 -52.30
C GLU A 586 21.24 27.93 -51.00
N ARG A 587 21.35 27.25 -49.83
CA ARG A 587 21.41 27.92 -48.52
C ARG A 587 22.82 28.09 -47.94
N PHE A 588 23.81 27.30 -48.37
CA PHE A 588 25.15 27.25 -47.75
C PHE A 588 26.32 27.09 -48.75
N GLY A 589 26.07 27.15 -50.06
CA GLY A 589 27.05 26.87 -51.11
C GLY A 589 27.54 28.08 -51.89
#